data_AF-A0A6L7Q369-F1
#
_entry.id   AF-A0A6L7Q369-F1
#
_cell.length_a   1.000
_cell.length_b   1.000
_cell.length_c   1.000
_cell.angle_alpha   90.00
_cell.angle_beta   90.00
_cell.angle_gamma   90.00
#
_symmetry.space_group_name_H-M   'P 1'
#
loop_
_entity.id
_entity.type
_entity.pdbx_description
1 polymer ?
#
loop_
_entity_poly.entity_id
_entity_poly.type
_entity_poly.pdbx_seq_one_letter_code
_entity_poly.pdbx_strand_id
1 'polypeptide(L)'
;MAKSGNGPAQEIVLTTAEQTEITLYTHPDCPFSAQAKMHYRRQRVPYTEIDVSKQPDQIPALLELSGGERITPIIVENGTVTIGFEGGF
;
A
#
# COMPACT_ATOMS: atom_id res chain seq x y z
N MET A 1 14.59 32.45 47.37
CA MET A 1 14.37 31.00 47.24
C MET A 1 13.92 30.69 45.83
N ALA A 2 14.20 29.47 45.38
CA ALA A 2 14.48 29.13 44.01
C ALA A 2 13.26 28.56 43.22
N LYS A 3 13.33 28.74 41.89
CA LYS A 3 12.80 27.90 40.79
C LYS A 3 11.26 27.90 40.66
N SER A 4 10.65 27.86 39.48
CA SER A 4 10.97 27.05 38.31
C SER A 4 10.34 27.67 37.07
N GLY A 5 11.06 27.62 35.95
CA GLY A 5 10.44 27.77 34.65
C GLY A 5 9.60 26.54 34.31
N ASN A 6 8.64 26.75 33.40
CA ASN A 6 8.43 25.87 32.27
C ASN A 6 7.58 26.65 31.26
N GLY A 7 8.21 27.04 30.15
CA GLY A 7 7.46 27.46 28.97
C GLY A 7 6.57 26.31 28.49
N PRO A 8 5.53 26.59 27.68
CA PRO A 8 4.70 25.53 27.14
C PRO A 8 5.62 24.55 26.41
N ALA A 9 5.53 23.28 26.84
CA ALA A 9 6.14 22.15 26.15
C ALA A 9 5.74 22.26 24.67
N GLN A 10 6.75 22.44 23.83
CA GLN A 10 6.57 22.63 22.41
C GLN A 10 5.94 21.37 21.84
N GLU A 11 4.73 21.52 21.31
CA GLU A 11 4.01 20.51 20.55
C GLU A 11 4.91 20.01 19.43
N ILE A 12 5.19 18.71 19.44
CA ILE A 12 5.94 18.05 18.37
C ILE A 12 5.12 18.10 17.09
N VAL A 13 5.33 19.16 16.30
CA VAL A 13 4.91 19.18 14.91
C VAL A 13 5.75 18.12 14.21
N LEU A 14 5.19 16.91 14.06
CA LEU A 14 5.71 15.85 13.22
C LEU A 14 5.59 16.30 11.75
N THR A 15 6.48 17.19 11.32
CA THR A 15 6.85 17.26 9.92
C THR A 15 7.82 16.10 9.63
N THR A 16 7.72 15.54 8.42
CA THR A 16 8.69 14.64 7.77
C THR A 16 8.42 13.13 7.87
N ALA A 17 7.68 12.62 6.88
CA ALA A 17 8.09 11.47 6.06
C ALA A 17 7.22 11.48 4.79
N GLU A 18 7.84 11.44 3.61
CA GLU A 18 7.12 11.02 2.41
C GLU A 18 6.71 9.56 2.60
N GLN A 19 5.50 9.35 3.10
CA GLN A 19 4.91 8.01 3.20
C GLN A 19 4.63 7.57 1.77
N THR A 20 5.44 6.65 1.27
CA THR A 20 5.18 6.00 -0.02
C THR A 20 3.85 5.26 0.09
N GLU A 21 2.86 5.73 -0.66
CA GLU A 21 1.55 5.08 -0.72
C GLU A 21 1.64 3.86 -1.63
N ILE A 22 1.42 2.69 -1.05
CA ILE A 22 1.35 1.41 -1.78
C ILE A 22 -0.09 0.92 -1.73
N THR A 23 -0.68 0.74 -2.91
CA THR A 23 -1.95 0.02 -3.07
C THR A 23 -1.69 -1.30 -3.77
N LEU A 24 -2.18 -2.39 -3.20
CA LEU A 24 -2.02 -3.74 -3.73
C LEU A 24 -3.39 -4.34 -4.05
N TYR A 25 -3.70 -4.43 -5.33
CA TYR A 25 -4.88 -5.15 -5.81
C TYR A 25 -4.60 -6.65 -5.81
N THR A 26 -5.49 -7.43 -5.20
CA THR A 26 -5.30 -8.88 -4.99
C THR A 26 -6.54 -9.68 -5.30
N HIS A 27 -6.34 -10.99 -5.50
CA HIS A 27 -7.40 -11.98 -5.50
C HIS A 27 -6.99 -13.17 -4.61
N PRO A 28 -7.89 -13.80 -3.83
CA PRO A 28 -7.57 -14.94 -2.97
C PRO A 28 -7.04 -16.15 -3.75
N ASP A 29 -7.51 -16.35 -4.96
CA ASP A 29 -7.09 -17.46 -5.83
C ASP A 29 -5.80 -17.17 -6.63
N CYS A 30 -5.14 -16.04 -6.37
CA CYS A 30 -3.86 -15.70 -7.02
C CYS A 30 -2.66 -15.99 -6.09
N PRO A 31 -1.80 -16.96 -6.41
CA PRO A 31 -0.62 -17.27 -5.59
C PRO A 31 0.38 -16.11 -5.54
N PHE A 32 0.51 -15.33 -6.62
CA PHE A 32 1.40 -14.17 -6.68
C PHE A 32 0.90 -13.01 -5.80
N SER A 33 -0.42 -12.87 -5.65
CA SER A 33 -1.00 -11.95 -4.65
C SER A 33 -0.60 -12.34 -3.23
N ALA A 34 -0.63 -13.64 -2.91
CA ALA A 34 -0.17 -14.12 -1.60
C ALA A 34 1.33 -13.88 -1.38
N GLN A 35 2.16 -14.05 -2.41
CA GLN A 35 3.59 -13.78 -2.36
C GLN A 35 3.90 -12.30 -2.14
N ALA A 36 3.24 -11.39 -2.89
CA ALA A 36 3.38 -9.94 -2.73
C ALA A 36 3.00 -9.50 -1.30
N LYS A 37 1.86 -9.95 -0.78
CA LYS A 37 1.43 -9.66 0.60
C LYS A 37 2.46 -10.13 1.63
N MET A 38 2.99 -11.33 1.44
CA MET A 38 4.02 -11.87 2.32
C MET A 38 5.32 -11.07 2.26
N HIS A 39 5.72 -10.60 1.07
CA HIS A 39 6.89 -9.75 0.87
C HIS A 39 6.78 -8.46 1.68
N TYR A 40 5.73 -7.67 1.48
CA TYR A 40 5.53 -6.42 2.21
C TYR A 40 5.39 -6.63 3.72
N ARG A 41 4.69 -7.69 4.14
CA ARG A 41 4.60 -8.05 5.57
C ARG A 41 5.97 -8.32 6.19
N ARG A 42 6.86 -9.06 5.50
CA ARG A 42 8.21 -9.35 6.01
C ARG A 42 9.07 -8.10 6.11
N GLN A 43 8.92 -7.18 5.14
CA GLN A 43 9.66 -5.92 5.13
C GLN A 43 9.09 -4.88 6.10
N ARG A 44 7.91 -5.14 6.68
CA ARG A 44 7.16 -4.18 7.52
C ARG A 44 6.84 -2.88 6.77
N VAL A 45 6.63 -2.99 5.47
CA VAL A 45 6.17 -1.89 4.64
C VAL A 45 4.64 -1.90 4.66
N PRO A 46 3.99 -0.81 5.11
CA PRO A 46 2.53 -0.72 5.09
C PRO A 46 2.02 -0.61 3.64
N TYR A 47 0.86 -1.18 3.38
CA TYR A 47 0.16 -1.06 2.11
C TYR A 47 -1.35 -1.14 2.33
N THR A 48 -2.12 -0.57 1.40
CA THR A 48 -3.56 -0.73 1.31
C THR A 48 -3.87 -1.94 0.45
N GLU A 49 -4.54 -2.96 0.99
CA GLU A 49 -5.01 -4.11 0.21
C GLU A 49 -6.38 -3.82 -0.41
N ILE A 50 -6.50 -4.00 -1.72
CA ILE A 50 -7.77 -4.06 -2.43
C ILE A 50 -7.99 -5.50 -2.89
N ASP A 51 -8.73 -6.27 -2.09
CA ASP A 51 -9.20 -7.60 -2.49
C ASP A 51 -10.41 -7.46 -3.43
N VAL A 52 -10.20 -7.62 -4.74
CA VAL A 52 -11.25 -7.42 -5.75
C VAL A 52 -12.31 -8.53 -5.76
N SER A 53 -12.10 -9.63 -5.01
CA SER A 53 -13.17 -10.62 -4.76
C SER A 53 -14.20 -10.11 -3.75
N LYS A 54 -13.79 -9.20 -2.86
CA LYS A 54 -14.64 -8.57 -1.84
C LYS A 54 -15.10 -7.16 -2.24
N GLN A 55 -14.35 -6.50 -3.12
CA GLN A 55 -14.59 -5.14 -3.59
C GLN A 55 -14.78 -5.14 -5.12
N PRO A 56 -15.90 -5.67 -5.63
CA PRO A 56 -16.14 -5.78 -7.07
C PRO A 56 -16.26 -4.41 -7.76
N ASP A 57 -16.59 -3.36 -7.00
CA ASP A 57 -16.60 -1.97 -7.43
C ASP A 57 -15.21 -1.43 -7.79
N GLN A 58 -14.14 -2.10 -7.37
CA GLN A 58 -12.76 -1.76 -7.70
C GLN A 58 -12.24 -2.47 -8.97
N ILE A 59 -13.04 -3.36 -9.58
CA ILE A 59 -12.67 -4.01 -10.84
C ILE A 59 -12.43 -2.99 -11.98
N PRO A 60 -13.25 -1.95 -12.19
CA PRO A 60 -12.97 -0.95 -13.21
C PRO A 60 -11.60 -0.28 -13.06
N ALA A 61 -11.21 0.08 -11.85
CA ALA A 61 -9.89 0.64 -11.57
C ALA A 61 -8.77 -0.36 -11.88
N LEU A 62 -8.95 -1.63 -11.48
CA LEU A 62 -8.02 -2.71 -11.83
C LEU A 62 -7.84 -2.85 -13.35
N LEU A 63 -8.95 -2.83 -14.11
CA LEU A 63 -8.92 -2.93 -15.58
C LEU A 63 -8.24 -1.72 -16.22
N GLU A 64 -8.45 -0.52 -15.68
CA GLU A 64 -7.77 0.68 -16.15
C GLU A 64 -6.25 0.57 -15.97
N LEU A 65 -5.81 0.09 -14.80
CA LEU A 65 -4.40 -0.10 -14.48
C LEU A 65 -3.72 -1.20 -15.34
N SER A 66 -4.46 -2.21 -15.78
CA SER A 66 -3.93 -3.36 -16.52
C SER A 66 -4.10 -3.28 -18.04
N GLY A 67 -4.72 -2.22 -18.57
CA GLY A 67 -5.05 -2.15 -19.99
C GLY A 67 -6.21 -3.05 -20.41
N GLY A 68 -7.13 -3.36 -19.49
CA GLY A 68 -8.37 -4.10 -19.74
C GLY A 68 -8.35 -5.55 -19.30
N GLU A 69 -7.28 -6.01 -18.64
CA GLU A 69 -7.14 -7.40 -18.21
C GLU A 69 -7.48 -7.59 -16.73
N ARG A 70 -8.24 -8.64 -16.41
CA ARG A 70 -8.58 -8.97 -15.01
C ARG A 70 -7.47 -9.80 -14.36
N ILE A 71 -6.33 -9.17 -14.10
CA ILE A 71 -5.11 -9.79 -13.59
C ILE A 71 -4.74 -9.28 -12.20
N THR A 72 -4.09 -10.12 -11.40
CA THR A 72 -3.60 -9.76 -10.06
C THR A 72 -2.29 -10.51 -9.77
N PRO A 73 -1.38 -9.97 -8.94
CA PRO A 73 -1.49 -8.69 -8.25
C PRO A 73 -1.23 -7.50 -9.19
N ILE A 74 -1.79 -6.34 -8.85
CA ILE A 74 -1.32 -5.04 -9.37
C ILE A 74 -0.86 -4.21 -8.18
N ILE A 75 0.35 -3.69 -8.27
CA ILE A 75 0.96 -2.83 -7.25
C ILE A 75 0.99 -1.42 -7.84
N VAL A 76 0.41 -0.47 -7.10
CA VAL A 76 0.56 0.95 -7.37
C VAL A 76 1.39 1.53 -6.25
N GLU A 77 2.60 1.98 -6.57
CA GLU A 77 3.56 2.57 -5.62
C GLU A 77 3.97 3.95 -6.13
N ASN A 78 3.61 5.01 -5.41
CA ASN A 78 3.90 6.40 -5.81
C ASN A 78 3.47 6.71 -7.26
N GLY A 79 2.31 6.20 -7.68
CA GLY A 79 1.78 6.35 -9.04
C GLY A 79 2.43 5.45 -10.10
N THR A 80 3.45 4.67 -9.75
CA THR A 80 4.03 3.66 -10.64
C THR A 80 3.22 2.38 -10.55
N VAL A 81 2.75 1.90 -11.70
CA VAL A 81 1.97 0.66 -11.81
C VAL A 81 2.90 -0.49 -12.16
N THR A 82 2.88 -1.54 -11.34
CA THR A 82 3.52 -2.82 -11.62
C THR A 82 2.46 -3.91 -11.70
N ILE A 83 2.48 -4.66 -12.78
CA ILE A 83 1.60 -5.80 -13.01
C ILE A 83 2.37 -7.07 -12.67
N GLY A 84 1.78 -7.91 -11.80
CA GLY A 84 2.40 -9.13 -11.32
C GLY A 84 3.39 -8.91 -10.18
N PHE A 85 4.04 -10.00 -9.77
CA PHE A 85 5.04 -10.03 -8.72
C PHE A 85 6.11 -11.08 -9.03
N GLU A 86 7.40 -10.71 -8.95
CA GLU A 86 8.56 -11.58 -9.21
C GLU A 86 8.47 -12.37 -10.54
N GLY A 87 7.84 -11.79 -11.57
CA GLY A 87 7.72 -12.36 -12.91
C GLY A 87 6.47 -13.21 -13.18
N GLY A 88 5.53 -13.30 -12.23
CA GLY A 88 4.24 -13.98 -12.43
C GLY A 88 3.02 -13.09 -12.14
N PHE A 89 1.88 -13.44 -12.73
CA PHE A 89 0.58 -12.75 -12.61
C PHE A 89 -0.58 -13.72 -12.93
#